data_AF-A0A256F0H0-F1
#
_entry.id   AF-A0A256F0H0-F1
#
_cell.length_a   1.000
_cell.length_b   1.000
_cell.length_c   1.000
_cell.angle_alpha   90.00
_cell.angle_beta   90.00
_cell.angle_gamma   90.00
#
_symmetry.space_group_name_H-M   'P 1'
#
loop_
_entity.id
_entity.type
_entity.pdbx_description
1 polymer ?
#
loop_
_entity_poly.entity_id
_entity_poly.type
_entity_poly.pdbx_seq_one_letter_code
_entity_poly.pdbx_strand_id
1 'polypeptide(L)' 'MPFKHNFARRHRIPKQKFKVTNWAEYEADLRQRGSVTFWISEGAIAGWIAPQRKTRGG' A
#
# COMPACT_ATOMS: atom_id res chain seq x y z
N MET A 1 -8.02 13.37 -30.65
CA MET A 1 -6.81 13.47 -29.79
C MET A 1 -6.70 14.87 -29.23
N PRO A 2 -6.75 15.06 -27.90
CA PRO A 2 -6.82 16.38 -27.24
C PRO A 2 -5.62 17.30 -27.54
N PHE A 3 -4.53 16.76 -28.05
CA PHE A 3 -3.24 17.43 -28.16
C PHE A 3 -2.93 17.99 -29.56
N LYS A 4 -3.78 17.72 -30.58
CA LYS A 4 -3.47 18.12 -31.98
C LYS A 4 -3.56 19.62 -32.22
N HIS A 5 -4.52 20.30 -31.61
CA HIS A 5 -4.83 21.70 -31.94
C HIS A 5 -3.73 22.70 -31.52
N ASN A 6 -2.81 22.30 -30.63
CA ASN A 6 -1.82 23.22 -30.06
C ASN A 6 -0.35 22.80 -30.29
N PHE A 7 -0.11 21.84 -31.21
CA PHE A 7 1.21 21.26 -31.45
C PHE A 7 2.26 22.32 -31.83
N ALA A 8 1.90 23.24 -32.73
CA ALA A 8 2.78 24.31 -33.19
C ALA A 8 3.19 25.30 -32.09
N ARG A 9 2.41 25.44 -31.01
CA ARG A 9 2.67 26.41 -29.92
C ARG A 9 3.28 25.78 -28.67
N ARG A 10 3.46 24.46 -28.65
CA ARG A 10 3.92 23.70 -27.48
C ARG A 10 5.31 24.13 -26.99
N HIS A 11 6.16 24.63 -27.88
CA HIS A 11 7.49 25.15 -27.55
C HIS A 11 7.46 26.41 -26.68
N ARG A 12 6.33 27.13 -26.60
CA ARG A 12 6.14 28.29 -25.72
C ARG A 12 5.74 27.92 -24.30
N ILE A 13 5.28 26.69 -24.07
CA ILE A 13 4.88 26.23 -22.73
C ILE A 13 6.16 25.83 -22.00
N PRO A 14 6.56 26.55 -20.92
CA PRO A 14 7.73 26.16 -20.15
C PRO A 14 7.51 24.78 -19.54
N LYS A 15 8.52 23.92 -19.65
CA LYS A 15 8.48 22.61 -18.99
C LYS A 15 8.51 22.81 -17.48
N GLN A 16 7.66 22.07 -16.77
CA GLN A 16 7.71 22.01 -15.32
C GLN A 16 9.07 21.46 -14.88
N LYS A 17 9.77 22.22 -14.04
CA LYS A 17 11.12 21.87 -13.55
C LYS A 17 11.11 21.05 -12.26
N PHE A 18 9.98 21.03 -11.57
CA PHE A 18 9.82 20.34 -10.30
C PHE A 18 9.41 18.90 -10.53
N LYS A 19 10.09 17.99 -9.84
CA LYS A 19 9.73 16.59 -9.72
C LYS A 19 9.40 16.32 -8.26
N VAL A 20 8.34 15.56 -8.01
CA VAL A 20 8.02 15.05 -6.68
C VAL A 20 9.05 13.97 -6.35
N THR A 21 9.90 14.21 -5.34
CA THR A 21 10.97 13.29 -4.92
C THR A 21 10.64 12.53 -3.64
N ASN A 22 9.67 13.03 -2.87
CA ASN A 22 9.30 12.51 -1.56
C ASN A 22 8.19 11.44 -1.61
N TRP A 23 7.89 10.87 -2.78
CA TRP A 23 6.78 9.91 -2.92
C TRP A 23 6.95 8.70 -1.99
N ALA A 24 8.18 8.21 -1.83
CA ALA A 24 8.48 7.09 -0.92
C ALA A 24 8.25 7.44 0.56
N GLU A 25 8.61 8.66 0.97
CA GLU A 25 8.39 9.16 2.34
C GLU A 25 6.90 9.32 2.63
N TYR A 26 6.15 9.90 1.67
CA TYR A 26 4.71 10.06 1.76
C TYR A 26 3.97 8.71 1.88
N GLU A 27 4.37 7.72 1.08
CA GLU A 27 3.85 6.34 1.15
C GLU A 27 4.18 5.62 2.47
N ALA A 28 5.37 5.85 3.02
CA ALA A 28 5.77 5.27 4.32
C ALA A 28 4.91 5.82 5.47
N ASP A 29 4.69 7.13 5.49
CA ASP A 29 3.78 7.78 6.45
C ASP A 29 2.34 7.28 6.29
N LEU A 30 1.87 7.09 5.06
CA LEU A 30 0.53 6.54 4.82
C LEU A 30 0.37 5.11 5.36
N ARG A 31 1.37 4.26 5.17
CA ARG A 31 1.39 2.90 5.74
C ARG A 31 1.31 2.93 7.27
N GLN A 32 1.94 3.92 7.91
CA GLN A 32 1.91 4.07 9.36
C GLN A 32 0.58 4.60 9.91
N ARG A 33 -0.18 5.39 9.14
CA ARG A 33 -1.47 5.98 9.55
C ARG A 33 -2.57 4.97 9.87
N GLY A 34 -2.41 3.70 9.48
CA GLY A 34 -3.32 2.60 9.79
C GLY A 34 -2.65 1.43 10.51
N SER A 35 -1.43 1.62 11.02
CA SER A 35 -0.70 0.54 11.70
C SER A 35 -1.35 0.24 13.05
N VAL A 36 -1.73 -1.02 13.26
CA VAL A 36 -2.27 -1.50 14.54
C VAL A 36 -1.42 -2.67 15.02
N THR A 37 -0.91 -2.55 16.24
CA THR A 37 -0.16 -3.62 16.92
C THR A 37 -1.09 -4.35 17.87
N PHE A 38 -1.22 -5.67 17.69
CA PHE A 38 -1.98 -6.53 18.60
C PHE A 38 -1.03 -7.39 19.43
N TRP A 39 -1.36 -7.56 20.70
CA TRP A 39 -0.72 -8.52 21.59
C TRP A 39 -1.60 -9.77 21.65
N ILE A 40 -1.05 -10.92 21.31
CA ILE A 40 -1.75 -12.20 21.39
C ILE A 40 -1.28 -12.90 22.67
N SER A 41 -2.21 -13.27 23.54
CA SER A 41 -1.89 -14.02 24.76
C SER A 41 -1.39 -15.43 24.43
N GLU A 42 -0.53 -15.98 25.27
CA GLU A 42 -0.08 -17.38 25.14
C GLU A 42 -1.26 -18.37 25.14
N GLY A 43 -2.29 -18.10 25.94
CA GLY A 43 -3.52 -18.91 25.96
C GLY A 43 -4.30 -18.88 24.64
N ALA A 44 -4.34 -17.73 23.95
CA ALA A 44 -4.96 -17.62 22.63
C ALA A 44 -4.16 -18.37 21.56
N ILE A 45 -2.82 -18.35 21.63
CA ILE A 45 -1.95 -19.14 20.74
C ILE A 45 -2.17 -20.64 20.99
N ALA A 46 -2.18 -21.06 22.25
CA ALA A 46 -2.39 -22.45 22.64
C ALA A 46 -3.77 -22.98 22.19
N GLY A 47 -4.80 -22.14 22.26
CA GLY A 47 -6.17 -22.48 21.83
C GLY A 47 -6.42 -22.38 20.32
N TRP A 48 -5.49 -21.81 19.54
CA TRP A 48 -5.67 -21.62 18.09
C TRP A 48 -5.57 -22.93 17.30
N ILE A 49 -4.76 -23.88 17.78
CA ILE A 49 -4.54 -25.14 17.10
C ILE A 49 -5.69 -26.10 17.43
N ALA A 50 -6.39 -26.55 16.38
CA ALA A 50 -7.43 -27.55 16.56
C ALA A 50 -6.83 -28.88 17.07
N PRO A 51 -7.44 -29.53 18.07
CA PRO A 51 -6.97 -30.82 18.56
C PRO A 51 -7.01 -31.86 17.44
N GLN A 52 -6.00 -32.73 17.40
CA GLN A 52 -5.90 -33.79 16.41
C GLN A 52 -7.10 -34.74 16.52
N ARG A 53 -7.91 -34.80 15.45
CA ARG A 53 -9.02 -35.75 15.38
C ARG A 53 -8.49 -37.17 15.22
N LYS A 54 -9.06 -38.09 16.01
CA LYS A 54 -8.70 -39.52 16.03
C LYS A 54 -9.64 -40.37 15.17
N THR A 55 -10.69 -39.78 14.60
CA THR A 55 -11.71 -40.46 13.80
C THR A 55 -11.41 -40.36 12.31
N ARG A 56 -11.78 -41.39 11.55
CA ARG A 56 -11.56 -41.45 10.10
C ARG A 56 -12.61 -40.59 9.37
N GLY A 57 -12.12 -39.65 8.57
CA GLY A 57 -12.92 -38.76 7.75
C GLY A 57 -13.31 -37.50 8.52
N GLY A 58 -12.46 -36.47 8.43
CA GLY A 58 -12.82 -35.10 8.80
C GLY A 58 -13.03 -34.91 10.29
#